data_AF-A0A538K3Q9-F1
#
_entry.id   AF-A0A538K3Q9-F1
#
_cell.length_a   1.000
_cell.length_b   1.000
_cell.length_c   1.000
_cell.angle_alpha   90.00
_cell.angle_beta   90.00
_cell.angle_gamma   90.00
#
_symmetry.space_group_name_H-M   'P 1'
#
loop_
_entity.id
_entity.type
_entity.pdbx_description
1 polymer ?
#
loop_
_entity_poly.entity_id
_entity_poly.type
_entity_poly.pdbx_seq_one_letter_code
_entity_poly.pdbx_strand_id
1 'polypeptide(L)'
;MKAKCLLVAATVVALTLGTAQTALADNSSTGSIGAVQVGNVAATPSAGTSQSGTTAAVSAPTSIAGTGDNTASNSVGAVQAGGGNMSSGSTGSVQSSPVSSSPSASAGASGQSASAGAPVTVGGSGSNTASSSTGAVQLGGGNSSAGSGGVAQAGSAQAAPAVGASIVGEAVSASFPVGVSGSGNNATASNGALQLGGGNTVARSSLAAQSGAISAGSSAGAGGTAASNPITVGSGGTNSAADSVGSAQVGGGNTSSGSTGTVQSGPVNASPSGGGSPGSTPTSVGTFGLTSPLAAASPAAAAPTPAAAAGVPLQGNRTVEGGPKRSVRKTFGQTKTPAGSPPVLDQLPYTGLGLLLFVVLGLGLLASGLGTRARFGT
;
A
#
# COMPACT_ATOMS: atom_id res chain seq x y z
N MET A 1 -36.34 3.02 -26.34
CA MET A 1 -35.42 3.68 -25.37
C MET A 1 -34.29 2.76 -24.89
N LYS A 2 -34.56 1.50 -24.51
CA LYS A 2 -33.53 0.55 -24.02
C LYS A 2 -32.36 0.29 -24.98
N ALA A 3 -32.62 0.17 -26.28
CA ALA A 3 -31.57 -0.06 -27.29
C ALA A 3 -30.61 1.15 -27.45
N LYS A 4 -31.11 2.38 -27.28
CA LYS A 4 -30.29 3.60 -27.35
C LYS A 4 -29.41 3.74 -26.11
N CYS A 5 -29.92 3.42 -24.92
CA CYS A 5 -29.12 3.40 -23.68
C CYS A 5 -28.04 2.31 -23.70
N LEU A 6 -28.34 1.11 -24.23
CA LEU A 6 -27.34 0.03 -24.38
C LEU A 6 -26.24 0.41 -25.38
N LEU A 7 -26.60 1.08 -26.48
CA LEU A 7 -25.63 1.53 -27.47
C LEU A 7 -24.72 2.64 -26.92
N VAL A 8 -25.25 3.56 -26.12
CA VAL A 8 -24.46 4.58 -25.40
C VAL A 8 -23.56 3.94 -24.34
N ALA A 9 -24.06 2.99 -23.55
CA ALA A 9 -23.23 2.28 -22.58
C ALA A 9 -22.11 1.47 -23.25
N ALA A 10 -22.41 0.78 -24.35
CA ALA A 10 -21.41 0.02 -25.12
C ALA A 10 -20.35 0.92 -25.78
N THR A 11 -20.74 2.10 -26.29
CA THR A 11 -19.78 3.06 -26.85
C THR A 11 -18.92 3.71 -25.78
N VAL A 12 -19.47 4.01 -24.59
CA VAL A 12 -18.69 4.49 -23.45
C VAL A 12 -17.70 3.41 -22.99
N VAL A 13 -18.12 2.15 -22.85
CA VAL A 13 -17.22 1.03 -22.51
C VAL A 13 -16.13 0.86 -23.56
N ALA A 14 -16.46 0.88 -24.85
CA ALA A 14 -15.49 0.75 -25.93
C ALA A 14 -14.49 1.93 -25.99
N LEU A 15 -14.94 3.18 -25.78
CA LEU A 15 -14.03 4.32 -25.68
C LEU A 15 -13.11 4.23 -24.46
N THR A 16 -13.60 3.73 -23.33
CA THR A 16 -12.77 3.56 -22.13
C THR A 16 -11.75 2.42 -22.23
N LEU A 17 -12.02 1.37 -23.02
CA LEU A 17 -11.03 0.33 -23.33
C LEU A 17 -10.00 0.80 -24.37
N GLY A 18 -10.38 1.71 -25.27
CA GLY A 18 -9.49 2.27 -26.30
C GLY A 18 -8.42 3.24 -25.78
N THR A 19 -8.52 3.72 -24.53
CA THR A 19 -7.50 4.60 -23.91
C THR A 19 -6.48 3.86 -23.05
N ALA A 20 -6.53 2.52 -23.01
CA ALA A 20 -5.50 1.73 -22.35
C ALA A 20 -4.15 1.91 -23.08
N GLN A 21 -3.14 2.40 -22.37
CA GLN A 21 -1.79 2.56 -22.92
C GLN A 21 -1.10 1.20 -23.02
N THR A 22 -0.27 1.00 -24.05
CA THR A 22 0.52 -0.22 -24.24
C THR A 22 1.55 -0.38 -23.11
N ALA A 23 1.63 -1.59 -22.56
CA ALA A 23 2.63 -1.92 -21.55
C ALA A 23 4.01 -2.10 -22.19
N LEU A 24 4.77 -1.01 -22.31
CA LEU A 24 6.13 -1.00 -22.85
C LEU A 24 7.13 -1.28 -21.71
N ALA A 25 7.97 -2.31 -21.86
CA ALA A 25 9.18 -2.57 -21.06
C ALA A 25 10.04 -3.62 -21.76
N ASP A 26 11.38 -3.50 -21.64
CA ASP A 26 12.35 -4.48 -22.13
C ASP A 26 12.61 -5.53 -21.05
N ASN A 27 11.59 -6.35 -20.81
CA ASN A 27 11.60 -7.35 -19.75
C ASN A 27 12.66 -8.44 -19.98
N SER A 28 13.40 -8.80 -18.92
CA SER A 28 14.45 -9.82 -18.96
C SER A 28 14.12 -11.00 -18.04
N SER A 29 14.14 -12.21 -18.60
CA SER A 29 13.92 -13.46 -17.87
C SER A 29 14.98 -14.51 -18.23
N THR A 30 16.03 -14.59 -17.43
CA THR A 30 17.17 -15.50 -17.66
C THR A 30 17.14 -16.66 -16.67
N GLY A 31 17.23 -17.90 -17.16
CA GLY A 31 17.26 -19.09 -16.29
C GLY A 31 16.02 -19.27 -15.40
N SER A 32 14.93 -18.55 -15.69
CA SER A 32 13.71 -18.55 -14.87
C SER A 32 12.61 -19.41 -15.50
N ILE A 33 11.74 -19.96 -14.67
CA ILE A 33 10.59 -20.78 -15.08
C ILE A 33 9.31 -20.04 -14.68
N GLY A 34 8.41 -19.80 -15.64
CA GLY A 34 7.11 -19.18 -15.38
C GLY A 34 7.20 -17.71 -14.92
N ALA A 35 8.12 -16.94 -15.49
CA ALA A 35 8.18 -15.50 -15.27
C ALA A 35 7.09 -14.79 -16.09
N VAL A 36 6.32 -13.91 -15.44
CA VAL A 36 5.32 -13.05 -16.06
C VAL A 36 5.70 -11.61 -15.74
N GLN A 37 5.94 -10.81 -16.78
CA GLN A 37 6.40 -9.44 -16.63
C GLN A 37 5.57 -8.52 -17.53
N VAL A 38 5.06 -7.45 -16.96
CA VAL A 38 4.28 -6.42 -17.65
C VAL A 38 4.90 -5.07 -17.33
N GLY A 39 5.14 -4.26 -18.37
CA GLY A 39 5.62 -2.89 -18.23
C GLY A 39 4.63 -1.96 -17.54
N ASN A 40 4.82 -0.65 -17.72
CA ASN A 40 3.89 0.35 -17.18
C ASN A 40 2.49 0.20 -17.81
N VAL A 41 1.44 0.19 -17.00
CA VAL A 41 0.04 0.09 -17.45
C VAL A 41 -0.70 1.35 -17.02
N ALA A 42 -1.49 1.94 -17.90
CA ALA A 42 -2.36 3.05 -17.54
C ALA A 42 -3.67 3.05 -18.31
N ALA A 43 -4.72 3.56 -17.68
CA ALA A 43 -6.02 3.82 -18.29
C ALA A 43 -6.49 5.20 -17.86
N THR A 44 -6.99 5.99 -18.82
CA THR A 44 -7.46 7.36 -18.57
C THR A 44 -8.90 7.59 -19.02
N PRO A 45 -9.90 6.93 -18.41
CA PRO A 45 -11.31 7.22 -18.65
C PRO A 45 -11.63 8.70 -18.43
N SER A 46 -12.32 9.32 -19.39
CA SER A 46 -12.81 10.69 -19.25
C SER A 46 -14.14 10.86 -19.98
N ALA A 47 -14.98 11.76 -19.47
CA ALA A 47 -16.23 12.17 -20.10
C ALA A 47 -16.49 13.64 -19.78
N GLY A 48 -17.09 14.37 -20.72
CA GLY A 48 -17.42 15.78 -20.51
C GLY A 48 -18.60 16.23 -21.36
N THR A 49 -19.24 17.31 -20.93
CA THR A 49 -20.32 17.98 -21.62
C THR A 49 -20.20 19.48 -21.43
N SER A 50 -20.60 20.24 -22.46
CA SER A 50 -20.61 21.70 -22.45
C SER A 50 -21.89 22.18 -23.12
N GLN A 51 -22.66 23.02 -22.44
CA GLN A 51 -23.87 23.63 -22.97
C GLN A 51 -24.05 25.04 -22.42
N SER A 52 -24.15 26.04 -23.31
CA SER A 52 -24.51 27.42 -22.97
C SER A 52 -23.71 28.01 -21.78
N GLY A 53 -22.39 27.84 -21.78
CA GLY A 53 -21.52 28.35 -20.71
C GLY A 53 -21.53 27.53 -19.42
N THR A 54 -22.27 26.42 -19.39
CA THR A 54 -22.20 25.38 -18.36
C THR A 54 -21.32 24.24 -18.85
N THR A 55 -20.35 23.81 -18.04
CA THR A 55 -19.47 22.68 -18.32
C THR A 55 -19.56 21.66 -17.20
N ALA A 56 -19.40 20.39 -17.54
CA ALA A 56 -19.16 19.33 -16.58
C ALA A 56 -18.17 18.33 -17.19
N ALA A 57 -17.18 17.92 -16.41
CA ALA A 57 -16.17 16.96 -16.81
C ALA A 57 -15.86 15.99 -15.67
N VAL A 58 -15.52 14.76 -16.03
CA VAL A 58 -15.02 13.73 -15.10
C VAL A 58 -13.85 13.02 -15.76
N SER A 59 -12.83 12.70 -14.98
CA SER A 59 -11.65 11.95 -15.38
C SER A 59 -11.27 10.99 -14.27
N ALA A 60 -10.89 9.77 -14.60
CA ALA A 60 -10.51 8.74 -13.62
C ALA A 60 -9.21 8.01 -14.02
N PRO A 61 -8.10 8.74 -14.23
CA PRO A 61 -6.83 8.13 -14.58
C PRO A 61 -6.37 7.15 -13.50
N THR A 62 -5.91 5.98 -13.94
CA THR A 62 -5.29 4.95 -13.10
C THR A 62 -4.04 4.43 -13.77
N SER A 63 -3.00 4.13 -12.99
CA SER A 63 -1.75 3.59 -13.54
C SER A 63 -0.99 2.71 -12.55
N ILE A 64 -0.24 1.76 -13.09
CA ILE A 64 0.84 1.03 -12.44
C ILE A 64 2.11 1.46 -13.17
N ALA A 65 2.91 2.31 -12.55
CA ALA A 65 4.04 2.96 -13.21
C ALA A 65 5.33 2.78 -12.42
N GLY A 66 6.38 2.35 -13.11
CA GLY A 66 7.74 2.32 -12.59
C GLY A 66 8.73 2.85 -13.62
N THR A 67 10.01 2.78 -13.28
CA THR A 67 11.11 3.15 -14.17
C THR A 67 11.99 1.94 -14.42
N GLY A 68 12.42 1.75 -15.67
CA GLY A 68 13.26 0.64 -16.08
C GLY A 68 12.51 -0.68 -16.23
N ASP A 69 13.25 -1.74 -16.47
CA ASP A 69 12.69 -3.04 -16.85
C ASP A 69 12.45 -3.96 -15.66
N ASN A 70 11.62 -4.97 -15.87
CA ASN A 70 11.48 -6.07 -14.92
C ASN A 70 12.54 -7.14 -15.22
N THR A 71 13.20 -7.65 -14.18
CA THR A 71 14.24 -8.68 -14.29
C THR A 71 13.87 -9.90 -13.44
N ALA A 72 13.87 -11.09 -14.05
CA ALA A 72 13.75 -12.37 -13.36
C ALA A 72 14.97 -13.24 -13.70
N SER A 73 15.79 -13.59 -12.71
CA SER A 73 16.99 -14.39 -12.92
C SER A 73 17.00 -15.62 -12.02
N ASN A 74 17.09 -16.81 -12.61
CA ASN A 74 17.10 -18.08 -11.87
C ASN A 74 15.93 -18.22 -10.89
N SER A 75 14.77 -17.67 -11.25
CA SER A 75 13.58 -17.64 -10.39
C SER A 75 12.48 -18.58 -10.91
N VAL A 76 11.60 -19.01 -10.03
CA VAL A 76 10.41 -19.81 -10.38
C VAL A 76 9.16 -19.03 -10.00
N GLY A 77 8.25 -18.80 -10.96
CA GLY A 77 6.97 -18.13 -10.70
C GLY A 77 7.11 -16.66 -10.29
N ALA A 78 7.98 -15.90 -10.96
CA ALA A 78 8.11 -14.47 -10.74
C ALA A 78 7.02 -13.69 -11.50
N VAL A 79 6.21 -12.88 -10.81
CA VAL A 79 5.18 -12.02 -11.42
C VAL A 79 5.51 -10.57 -11.12
N GLN A 80 5.66 -9.75 -12.16
CA GLN A 80 6.12 -8.37 -12.04
C GLN A 80 5.27 -7.43 -12.90
N ALA A 81 4.81 -6.32 -12.33
CA ALA A 81 4.00 -5.31 -13.02
C ALA A 81 4.57 -3.90 -12.80
N GLY A 82 4.61 -3.11 -13.87
CA GLY A 82 5.23 -1.79 -13.90
C GLY A 82 6.67 -1.85 -14.39
N GLY A 83 7.57 -1.11 -13.75
CA GLY A 83 8.97 -1.00 -14.16
C GLY A 83 9.94 -1.11 -12.99
N GLY A 84 11.11 -1.69 -13.26
CA GLY A 84 12.25 -1.75 -12.35
C GLY A 84 12.21 -2.87 -11.32
N ASN A 85 11.29 -3.83 -11.40
CA ASN A 85 11.24 -4.93 -10.42
C ASN A 85 12.35 -5.95 -10.67
N MET A 86 12.87 -6.56 -9.61
CA MET A 86 13.93 -7.58 -9.69
C MET A 86 13.61 -8.79 -8.81
N SER A 87 13.64 -9.97 -9.41
CA SER A 87 13.56 -11.28 -8.74
C SER A 87 14.78 -12.12 -9.12
N SER A 88 15.59 -12.52 -8.14
CA SER A 88 16.80 -13.33 -8.34
C SER A 88 16.80 -14.55 -7.43
N GLY A 89 16.97 -15.75 -7.98
CA GLY A 89 17.03 -16.99 -7.21
C GLY A 89 15.79 -17.26 -6.35
N SER A 90 14.65 -16.68 -6.70
CA SER A 90 13.46 -16.63 -5.83
C SER A 90 12.34 -17.54 -6.33
N THR A 91 11.49 -18.01 -5.42
CA THR A 91 10.32 -18.84 -5.74
C THR A 91 9.04 -18.12 -5.35
N GLY A 92 8.13 -17.92 -6.30
CA GLY A 92 6.82 -17.31 -6.06
C GLY A 92 6.90 -15.85 -5.62
N SER A 93 7.73 -15.04 -6.28
CA SER A 93 7.82 -13.59 -5.99
C SER A 93 6.79 -12.82 -6.81
N VAL A 94 5.99 -11.96 -6.16
CA VAL A 94 5.02 -11.07 -6.80
C VAL A 94 5.39 -9.63 -6.47
N GLN A 95 5.60 -8.80 -7.49
CA GLN A 95 6.08 -7.43 -7.33
C GLN A 95 5.27 -6.47 -8.21
N SER A 96 4.83 -5.36 -7.62
CA SER A 96 4.17 -4.27 -8.34
C SER A 96 4.86 -2.96 -8.03
N SER A 97 5.15 -2.20 -9.08
CA SER A 97 5.48 -0.78 -8.95
C SER A 97 4.28 -0.01 -8.34
N PRO A 98 4.48 1.28 -7.99
CA PRO A 98 3.42 2.13 -7.47
C PRO A 98 2.14 2.10 -8.32
N VAL A 99 1.01 2.00 -7.63
CA VAL A 99 -0.33 2.07 -8.20
C VAL A 99 -0.93 3.42 -7.83
N SER A 100 -1.37 4.18 -8.82
CA SER A 100 -1.97 5.49 -8.62
C SER A 100 -3.34 5.56 -9.30
N SER A 101 -4.27 6.28 -8.69
CA SER A 101 -5.57 6.60 -9.24
C SER A 101 -5.90 8.03 -8.87
N SER A 102 -6.21 8.90 -9.82
CA SER A 102 -6.48 10.32 -9.57
C SER A 102 -7.82 10.78 -10.16
N PRO A 103 -8.95 10.20 -9.71
CA PRO A 103 -10.27 10.62 -10.15
C PRO A 103 -10.52 12.08 -9.79
N SER A 104 -11.10 12.80 -10.75
CA SER A 104 -11.49 14.20 -10.64
C SER A 104 -12.80 14.44 -11.37
N ALA A 105 -13.60 15.36 -10.85
CA ALA A 105 -14.78 15.89 -11.49
C ALA A 105 -14.75 17.42 -11.37
N SER A 106 -15.22 18.11 -12.40
CA SER A 106 -15.39 19.55 -12.39
C SER A 106 -16.71 19.94 -13.04
N ALA A 107 -17.30 21.03 -12.55
CA ALA A 107 -18.44 21.67 -13.17
C ALA A 107 -18.26 23.18 -13.10
N GLY A 108 -18.75 23.90 -14.10
CA GLY A 108 -18.71 25.35 -14.11
C GLY A 108 -19.94 25.93 -14.79
N ALA A 109 -20.34 27.13 -14.37
CA ALA A 109 -21.42 27.89 -14.99
C ALA A 109 -21.23 29.36 -14.68
N SER A 110 -21.26 30.24 -15.68
CA SER A 110 -21.35 31.70 -15.48
C SER A 110 -20.31 32.29 -14.51
N GLY A 111 -19.05 31.86 -14.60
CA GLY A 111 -17.96 32.33 -13.71
C GLY A 111 -17.84 31.57 -12.38
N GLN A 112 -18.74 30.63 -12.12
CA GLN A 112 -18.71 29.74 -10.97
C GLN A 112 -18.02 28.44 -11.34
N SER A 113 -17.28 27.84 -10.41
CA SER A 113 -16.67 26.53 -10.59
C SER A 113 -16.80 25.67 -9.34
N ALA A 114 -16.93 24.37 -9.54
CA ALA A 114 -16.84 23.35 -8.51
C ALA A 114 -15.92 22.23 -9.01
N SER A 115 -15.11 21.69 -8.12
CA SER A 115 -14.24 20.56 -8.39
C SER A 115 -14.24 19.58 -7.23
N ALA A 116 -14.05 18.31 -7.55
CA ALA A 116 -13.83 17.26 -6.60
C ALA A 116 -12.71 16.38 -7.12
N GLY A 117 -11.81 15.94 -6.24
CA GLY A 117 -10.75 15.00 -6.55
C GLY A 117 -10.65 13.98 -5.44
N ALA A 118 -10.31 12.73 -5.77
CA ALA A 118 -10.08 11.68 -4.78
C ALA A 118 -8.86 10.83 -5.16
N PRO A 119 -7.65 11.44 -5.23
CA PRO A 119 -6.44 10.70 -5.52
C PRO A 119 -6.15 9.65 -4.46
N VAL A 120 -5.76 8.46 -4.90
CA VAL A 120 -5.30 7.33 -4.11
C VAL A 120 -3.99 6.83 -4.71
N THR A 121 -2.98 6.64 -3.87
CA THR A 121 -1.69 6.06 -4.27
C THR A 121 -1.30 4.95 -3.31
N VAL A 122 -0.92 3.80 -3.84
CA VAL A 122 -0.26 2.71 -3.11
C VAL A 122 1.16 2.58 -3.65
N GLY A 123 2.12 2.83 -2.79
CA GLY A 123 3.54 2.87 -3.07
C GLY A 123 4.19 4.23 -2.92
N GLY A 124 5.51 4.21 -2.86
CA GLY A 124 6.40 5.36 -2.93
C GLY A 124 7.17 5.37 -4.25
N SER A 125 8.45 5.67 -4.23
CA SER A 125 9.33 5.57 -5.39
C SER A 125 10.23 4.33 -5.30
N GLY A 126 10.80 3.96 -6.45
CA GLY A 126 11.84 2.94 -6.54
C GLY A 126 11.34 1.54 -6.89
N SER A 127 12.31 0.63 -6.99
CA SER A 127 12.15 -0.76 -7.43
C SER A 127 11.83 -1.71 -6.27
N ASN A 128 11.15 -2.82 -6.56
CA ASN A 128 11.05 -3.94 -5.62
C ASN A 128 12.13 -4.97 -5.91
N THR A 129 12.73 -5.57 -4.88
CA THR A 129 13.79 -6.58 -5.02
C THR A 129 13.48 -7.82 -4.18
N ALA A 130 13.48 -9.00 -4.80
CA ALA A 130 13.38 -10.29 -4.14
C ALA A 130 14.59 -11.13 -4.51
N SER A 131 15.45 -11.44 -3.53
CA SER A 131 16.67 -12.22 -3.73
C SER A 131 16.64 -13.45 -2.84
N SER A 132 16.84 -14.64 -3.42
CA SER A 132 16.84 -15.92 -2.72
C SER A 132 15.65 -16.10 -1.77
N SER A 133 14.48 -15.58 -2.14
CA SER A 133 13.30 -15.51 -1.26
C SER A 133 12.21 -16.47 -1.74
N THR A 134 11.37 -16.92 -0.81
CA THR A 134 10.21 -17.78 -1.10
C THR A 134 8.93 -17.08 -0.71
N GLY A 135 7.99 -16.90 -1.65
CA GLY A 135 6.69 -16.28 -1.37
C GLY A 135 6.79 -14.81 -0.97
N ALA A 136 7.63 -14.02 -1.64
CA ALA A 136 7.75 -12.58 -1.39
C ALA A 136 6.70 -11.81 -2.19
N VAL A 137 5.86 -11.02 -1.52
CA VAL A 137 4.87 -10.12 -2.14
C VAL A 137 5.25 -8.68 -1.82
N GLN A 138 5.47 -7.86 -2.85
CA GLN A 138 5.96 -6.49 -2.68
C GLN A 138 5.13 -5.52 -3.54
N LEU A 139 4.54 -4.53 -2.88
CA LEU A 139 3.64 -3.57 -3.49
C LEU A 139 4.21 -2.16 -3.32
N GLY A 140 4.26 -1.38 -4.40
CA GLY A 140 4.44 0.05 -4.30
C GLY A 140 5.89 0.56 -4.28
N GLY A 141 6.87 -0.24 -4.69
CA GLY A 141 8.24 0.23 -4.91
C GLY A 141 9.07 0.44 -3.63
N GLY A 142 10.39 0.32 -3.78
CA GLY A 142 11.37 0.48 -2.70
C GLY A 142 11.51 -0.71 -1.75
N ASN A 143 10.72 -1.77 -1.92
CA ASN A 143 10.77 -2.93 -1.04
C ASN A 143 11.94 -3.87 -1.37
N SER A 144 12.48 -4.54 -0.36
CA SER A 144 13.54 -5.52 -0.50
C SER A 144 13.32 -6.72 0.42
N SER A 145 13.47 -7.91 -0.15
CA SER A 145 13.45 -9.19 0.54
C SER A 145 14.67 -10.00 0.14
N ALA A 146 15.54 -10.33 1.10
CA ALA A 146 16.74 -11.13 0.87
C ALA A 146 16.76 -12.37 1.76
N GLY A 147 16.76 -13.57 1.17
CA GLY A 147 16.82 -14.83 1.92
C GLY A 147 15.59 -15.10 2.81
N SER A 148 14.46 -14.47 2.52
CA SER A 148 13.28 -14.48 3.40
C SER A 148 12.16 -15.40 2.89
N GLY A 149 11.34 -15.92 3.81
CA GLY A 149 10.17 -16.76 3.53
C GLY A 149 8.86 -16.09 3.91
N GLY A 150 7.89 -16.04 3.01
CA GLY A 150 6.54 -15.53 3.29
C GLY A 150 6.54 -14.08 3.76
N VAL A 151 7.14 -13.18 2.99
CA VAL A 151 7.16 -11.75 3.32
C VAL A 151 6.15 -10.99 2.47
N ALA A 152 5.42 -10.08 3.10
CA ALA A 152 4.50 -9.17 2.43
C ALA A 152 4.87 -7.74 2.80
N GLN A 153 5.21 -6.93 1.81
CA GLN A 153 5.66 -5.56 2.00
C GLN A 153 4.84 -4.65 1.10
N ALA A 154 4.32 -3.56 1.65
CA ALA A 154 3.66 -2.52 0.90
C ALA A 154 4.26 -1.17 1.29
N GLY A 155 4.59 -0.34 0.31
CA GLY A 155 5.03 1.04 0.51
C GLY A 155 3.94 1.92 1.14
N SER A 156 4.07 3.24 1.01
CA SER A 156 3.05 4.17 1.49
C SER A 156 1.66 3.89 0.90
N ALA A 157 0.60 4.17 1.63
CA ALA A 157 -0.77 4.08 1.12
C ALA A 157 -1.52 5.35 1.49
N GLN A 158 -1.82 6.20 0.50
CA GLN A 158 -2.34 7.55 0.71
C GLN A 158 -3.65 7.72 -0.06
N ALA A 159 -4.61 8.41 0.55
CA ALA A 159 -5.80 8.93 -0.13
C ALA A 159 -5.98 10.40 0.28
N ALA A 160 -6.22 11.30 -0.67
CA ALA A 160 -6.37 12.73 -0.41
C ALA A 160 -7.61 13.33 -1.09
N PRO A 161 -8.83 12.88 -0.74
CA PRO A 161 -10.05 13.47 -1.24
C PRO A 161 -10.12 14.97 -0.90
N ALA A 162 -10.49 15.76 -1.89
CA ALA A 162 -10.67 17.19 -1.79
C ALA A 162 -11.86 17.65 -2.64
N VAL A 163 -12.58 18.63 -2.14
CA VAL A 163 -13.63 19.34 -2.87
C VAL A 163 -13.36 20.84 -2.80
N GLY A 164 -13.66 21.53 -3.88
CA GLY A 164 -13.51 22.97 -4.01
C GLY A 164 -14.71 23.57 -4.72
N ALA A 165 -15.09 24.77 -4.33
CA ALA A 165 -16.03 25.58 -5.07
C ALA A 165 -15.56 27.03 -5.04
N SER A 166 -15.70 27.74 -6.15
CA SER A 166 -15.42 29.17 -6.23
C SER A 166 -16.56 29.89 -6.94
N ILE A 167 -16.89 31.03 -6.34
CA ILE A 167 -17.81 32.05 -6.82
C ILE A 167 -16.99 33.33 -6.92
N VAL A 168 -17.29 34.24 -7.84
CA VAL A 168 -16.57 35.51 -7.99
C VAL A 168 -16.26 36.16 -6.63
N GLY A 169 -14.99 36.14 -6.21
CA GLY A 169 -14.48 36.72 -4.96
C GLY A 169 -14.37 35.78 -3.75
N GLU A 170 -14.93 34.57 -3.79
CA GLU A 170 -14.98 33.63 -2.68
C GLU A 170 -14.59 32.21 -3.13
N ALA A 171 -13.77 31.53 -2.32
CA ALA A 171 -13.38 30.15 -2.56
C ALA A 171 -13.57 29.35 -1.27
N VAL A 172 -14.24 28.20 -1.39
CA VAL A 172 -14.41 27.23 -0.32
C VAL A 172 -13.71 25.95 -0.72
N SER A 173 -12.96 25.35 0.19
CA SER A 173 -12.34 24.04 -0.02
C SER A 173 -12.44 23.18 1.22
N ALA A 174 -12.51 21.88 1.03
CA ALA A 174 -12.36 20.90 2.09
C ALA A 174 -11.52 19.73 1.60
N SER A 175 -10.68 19.18 2.46
CA SER A 175 -9.86 18.01 2.16
C SER A 175 -9.80 17.06 3.35
N PHE A 176 -9.68 15.77 3.06
CA PHE A 176 -9.64 14.72 4.07
C PHE A 176 -8.50 13.71 3.80
N PRO A 177 -7.23 14.15 3.84
CA PRO A 177 -6.10 13.25 3.63
C PRO A 177 -6.02 12.17 4.71
N VAL A 178 -5.80 10.94 4.29
CA VAL A 178 -5.49 9.79 5.15
C VAL A 178 -4.34 9.01 4.53
N GLY A 179 -3.51 8.39 5.37
CA GLY A 179 -2.56 7.43 4.84
C GLY A 179 -1.50 6.92 5.80
N VAL A 180 -0.76 5.94 5.30
CA VAL A 180 0.43 5.38 5.91
C VAL A 180 1.65 5.85 5.13
N SER A 181 2.52 6.57 5.79
CA SER A 181 3.68 7.22 5.19
C SER A 181 4.92 6.32 5.12
N GLY A 182 5.88 6.78 4.32
CA GLY A 182 7.18 6.17 4.14
C GLY A 182 7.28 5.33 2.87
N SER A 183 8.51 5.19 2.36
CA SER A 183 8.85 4.21 1.34
C SER A 183 9.95 3.29 1.85
N GLY A 184 10.05 2.13 1.23
CA GLY A 184 11.13 1.19 1.49
C GLY A 184 10.93 0.35 2.74
N ASN A 185 10.77 -0.95 2.52
CA ASN A 185 10.71 -1.97 3.55
C ASN A 185 11.82 -2.98 3.30
N ASN A 186 12.49 -3.45 4.34
CA ASN A 186 13.57 -4.41 4.22
C ASN A 186 13.30 -5.66 5.06
N ALA A 187 13.37 -6.84 4.45
CA ALA A 187 13.23 -8.12 5.12
C ALA A 187 14.40 -9.04 4.77
N THR A 188 15.29 -9.27 5.72
CA THR A 188 16.48 -10.11 5.53
C THR A 188 16.40 -11.36 6.38
N ALA A 189 16.57 -12.52 5.77
CA ALA A 189 16.61 -13.83 6.42
C ALA A 189 15.44 -14.06 7.40
N SER A 190 14.25 -13.56 7.06
CA SER A 190 13.09 -13.51 7.97
C SER A 190 11.94 -14.37 7.46
N ASN A 191 11.11 -14.87 8.37
CA ASN A 191 9.97 -15.72 8.05
C ASN A 191 8.66 -15.09 8.52
N GLY A 192 7.71 -14.85 7.61
CA GLY A 192 6.42 -14.27 7.97
C GLY A 192 6.51 -12.79 8.38
N ALA A 193 7.17 -11.96 7.58
CA ALA A 193 7.23 -10.52 7.84
C ALA A 193 6.11 -9.78 7.08
N LEU A 194 5.36 -8.94 7.77
CA LEU A 194 4.35 -8.04 7.20
C LEU A 194 4.79 -6.59 7.44
N GLN A 195 5.00 -5.81 6.39
CA GLN A 195 5.43 -4.42 6.51
C GLN A 195 4.54 -3.52 5.65
N LEU A 196 3.99 -2.46 6.25
CA LEU A 196 3.15 -1.47 5.59
C LEU A 196 3.72 -0.06 5.79
N GLY A 197 3.70 0.77 4.75
CA GLY A 197 4.36 2.07 4.76
C GLY A 197 5.84 1.95 4.43
N GLY A 198 6.68 2.76 5.05
CA GLY A 198 8.13 2.67 4.84
C GLY A 198 8.97 2.90 6.08
N GLY A 199 10.25 2.61 5.94
CA GLY A 199 11.23 2.62 7.04
C GLY A 199 11.15 1.39 7.93
N ASN A 200 10.48 0.32 7.51
CA ASN A 200 10.40 -0.91 8.28
C ASN A 200 11.60 -1.81 7.95
N THR A 201 12.22 -2.41 8.96
CA THR A 201 13.33 -3.33 8.83
C THR A 201 13.11 -4.55 9.73
N VAL A 202 13.14 -5.72 9.11
CA VAL A 202 13.02 -7.02 9.79
C VAL A 202 14.22 -7.87 9.39
N ALA A 203 14.99 -8.31 10.37
CA ALA A 203 16.17 -9.13 10.17
C ALA A 203 16.12 -10.38 11.06
N ARG A 204 16.36 -11.57 10.47
CA ARG A 204 16.45 -12.85 11.18
C ARG A 204 15.29 -13.09 12.16
N SER A 205 14.11 -12.57 11.83
CA SER A 205 12.96 -12.59 12.73
C SER A 205 11.85 -13.46 12.17
N SER A 206 10.94 -13.87 13.05
CA SER A 206 9.73 -14.60 12.68
C SER A 206 8.49 -13.85 13.13
N LEU A 207 7.48 -13.78 12.26
CA LEU A 207 6.17 -13.20 12.57
C LEU A 207 6.26 -11.73 13.03
N ALA A 208 6.99 -10.91 12.30
CA ALA A 208 7.11 -9.48 12.57
C ALA A 208 6.11 -8.70 11.72
N ALA A 209 5.28 -7.86 12.37
CA ALA A 209 4.37 -6.93 11.71
C ALA A 209 4.79 -5.50 12.02
N GLN A 210 5.00 -4.66 11.01
CA GLN A 210 5.42 -3.28 11.20
C GLN A 210 4.63 -2.34 10.30
N SER A 211 4.26 -1.17 10.83
CA SER A 211 3.63 -0.09 10.09
C SER A 211 4.41 1.21 10.29
N GLY A 212 4.63 1.93 9.19
CA GLY A 212 5.09 3.31 9.21
C GLY A 212 4.10 4.25 9.92
N ALA A 213 4.44 5.54 9.92
CA ALA A 213 3.59 6.55 10.55
C ALA A 213 2.25 6.71 9.82
N ILE A 214 1.17 6.75 10.58
CA ILE A 214 -0.21 6.86 10.10
C ILE A 214 -0.65 8.30 10.32
N SER A 215 -1.23 8.93 9.31
CA SER A 215 -1.80 10.28 9.43
C SER A 215 -3.21 10.31 8.86
N ALA A 216 -4.07 11.06 9.52
CA ALA A 216 -5.39 11.41 9.06
C ALA A 216 -5.64 12.88 9.40
N GLY A 217 -6.29 13.60 8.51
CA GLY A 217 -6.64 14.98 8.78
C GLY A 217 -7.86 15.39 7.99
N SER A 218 -8.58 16.37 8.53
CA SER A 218 -9.53 17.16 7.77
C SER A 218 -9.06 18.60 7.73
N SER A 219 -9.17 19.26 6.59
CA SER A 219 -9.10 20.71 6.51
C SER A 219 -10.31 21.25 5.78
N ALA A 220 -10.80 22.42 6.19
CA ALA A 220 -11.82 23.15 5.49
C ALA A 220 -11.53 24.64 5.58
N GLY A 221 -11.79 25.38 4.51
CA GLY A 221 -11.57 26.82 4.49
C GLY A 221 -12.51 27.55 3.55
N ALA A 222 -12.77 28.81 3.86
CA ALA A 222 -13.62 29.73 3.10
C ALA A 222 -13.09 31.16 3.29
N GLY A 223 -12.98 31.95 2.22
CA GLY A 223 -12.73 33.40 2.32
C GLY A 223 -11.52 33.79 3.19
N GLY A 224 -10.42 33.04 3.10
CA GLY A 224 -9.19 33.27 3.90
C GLY A 224 -9.18 32.66 5.30
N THR A 225 -10.30 32.07 5.75
CA THR A 225 -10.41 31.32 7.01
C THR A 225 -10.11 29.85 6.74
N ALA A 226 -9.32 29.20 7.61
CA ALA A 226 -9.05 27.76 7.50
C ALA A 226 -9.08 27.09 8.87
N ALA A 227 -9.71 25.93 8.95
CA ALA A 227 -9.66 25.03 10.09
C ALA A 227 -9.02 23.70 9.68
N SER A 228 -8.22 23.12 10.56
CA SER A 228 -7.60 21.81 10.33
C SER A 228 -7.58 20.96 11.60
N ASN A 229 -7.74 19.65 11.43
CA ASN A 229 -7.72 18.67 12.52
C ASN A 229 -6.80 17.49 12.16
N PRO A 230 -5.48 17.68 12.09
CA PRO A 230 -4.54 16.60 11.87
C PRO A 230 -4.41 15.70 13.11
N ILE A 231 -4.40 14.39 12.87
CA ILE A 231 -4.10 13.31 13.81
C ILE A 231 -2.98 12.47 13.18
N THR A 232 -1.94 12.18 13.94
CA THR A 232 -0.84 11.30 13.50
C THR A 232 -0.50 10.30 14.59
N VAL A 233 -0.29 9.05 14.21
CA VAL A 233 0.38 8.03 15.03
C VAL A 233 1.78 7.85 14.48
N GLY A 234 2.76 8.25 15.27
CA GLY A 234 4.15 8.36 14.89
C GLY A 234 4.61 9.78 14.58
N SER A 235 5.93 9.98 14.55
CA SER A 235 6.56 11.27 14.20
C SER A 235 7.47 11.16 12.96
N GLY A 236 7.32 10.09 12.17
CA GLY A 236 8.37 9.65 11.24
C GLY A 236 9.51 8.95 11.99
N GLY A 237 10.21 8.03 11.32
CA GLY A 237 11.23 7.15 11.91
C GLY A 237 11.06 5.70 11.47
N THR A 238 12.07 4.87 11.68
CA THR A 238 12.07 3.45 11.27
C THR A 238 11.49 2.54 12.35
N ASN A 239 10.92 1.41 11.95
CA ASN A 239 10.67 0.30 12.87
C ASN A 239 11.74 -0.78 12.62
N SER A 240 12.33 -1.33 13.67
CA SER A 240 13.36 -2.35 13.54
C SER A 240 13.04 -3.57 14.40
N ALA A 241 13.04 -4.75 13.80
CA ALA A 241 12.95 -6.03 14.50
C ALA A 241 14.12 -6.92 14.09
N ALA A 242 14.94 -7.32 15.07
CA ALA A 242 16.08 -8.20 14.85
C ALA A 242 16.02 -9.37 15.82
N ASP A 243 16.20 -10.60 15.31
CA ASP A 243 16.19 -11.81 16.14
C ASP A 243 14.95 -11.98 17.01
N SER A 244 13.82 -11.46 16.53
CA SER A 244 12.58 -11.43 17.29
C SER A 244 11.60 -12.50 16.84
N VAL A 245 10.76 -12.94 17.78
CA VAL A 245 9.64 -13.84 17.53
C VAL A 245 8.36 -13.12 17.94
N GLY A 246 7.51 -12.78 16.98
CA GLY A 246 6.25 -12.09 17.26
C GLY A 246 6.45 -10.66 17.77
N SER A 247 6.78 -9.74 16.86
CA SER A 247 6.86 -8.31 17.18
C SER A 247 5.83 -7.52 16.36
N ALA A 248 5.09 -6.61 16.98
CA ALA A 248 4.21 -5.65 16.30
C ALA A 248 4.66 -4.22 16.60
N GLN A 249 4.93 -3.41 15.58
CA GLN A 249 5.38 -2.03 15.75
C GLN A 249 4.57 -1.09 14.86
N VAL A 250 4.12 0.04 15.41
CA VAL A 250 3.33 1.04 14.67
C VAL A 250 3.91 2.44 14.89
N GLY A 251 3.92 3.29 13.87
CA GLY A 251 4.21 4.72 14.04
C GLY A 251 5.69 5.12 13.95
N GLY A 252 6.60 4.18 13.67
CA GLY A 252 8.03 4.48 13.57
C GLY A 252 8.70 4.79 14.91
N GLY A 253 10.04 4.72 14.94
CA GLY A 253 10.86 4.96 16.14
C GLY A 253 10.94 3.76 17.10
N ASN A 254 10.45 2.59 16.68
CA ASN A 254 10.42 1.39 17.50
C ASN A 254 11.62 0.48 17.20
N THR A 255 12.12 -0.23 18.21
CA THR A 255 13.21 -1.20 18.05
C THR A 255 12.99 -2.36 19.00
N SER A 256 13.00 -3.58 18.46
CA SER A 256 12.91 -4.84 19.19
C SER A 256 14.06 -5.75 18.76
N SER A 257 14.92 -6.12 19.72
CA SER A 257 16.07 -7.00 19.48
C SER A 257 15.98 -8.21 20.42
N GLY A 258 16.11 -9.42 19.88
CA GLY A 258 16.09 -10.67 20.65
C GLY A 258 14.81 -10.88 21.46
N SER A 259 13.71 -10.23 21.06
CA SER A 259 12.51 -10.17 21.90
C SER A 259 11.46 -11.18 21.45
N THR A 260 10.62 -11.61 22.39
CA THR A 260 9.45 -12.46 22.09
C THR A 260 8.18 -11.72 22.49
N GLY A 261 7.22 -11.58 21.58
CA GLY A 261 5.89 -11.02 21.89
C GLY A 261 5.89 -9.51 22.21
N THR A 262 6.65 -8.69 21.49
CA THR A 262 6.68 -7.24 21.72
C THR A 262 5.60 -6.52 20.92
N VAL A 263 4.94 -5.54 21.53
CA VAL A 263 4.04 -4.61 20.86
C VAL A 263 4.45 -3.20 21.24
N GLN A 264 4.76 -2.36 20.25
CA GLN A 264 5.21 -0.98 20.46
C GLN A 264 4.48 -0.02 19.52
N SER A 265 4.28 1.20 19.99
CA SER A 265 3.68 2.28 19.20
C SER A 265 4.50 3.56 19.36
N GLY A 266 4.68 4.28 18.26
CA GLY A 266 5.18 5.63 18.27
C GLY A 266 4.19 6.61 18.93
N PRO A 267 4.61 7.86 19.18
CA PRO A 267 3.80 8.87 19.85
C PRO A 267 2.53 9.18 19.04
N VAL A 268 1.42 9.43 19.73
CA VAL A 268 0.17 9.88 19.11
C VAL A 268 0.05 11.39 19.29
N ASN A 269 -0.20 12.11 18.20
CA ASN A 269 -0.28 13.57 18.21
C ASN A 269 -1.55 14.06 17.50
N ALA A 270 -2.22 15.05 18.08
CA ALA A 270 -3.34 15.75 17.45
C ALA A 270 -3.15 17.25 17.64
N SER A 271 -3.30 18.04 16.58
CA SER A 271 -3.10 19.50 16.64
C SER A 271 -4.17 20.26 15.85
N PRO A 272 -5.40 20.36 16.38
CA PRO A 272 -6.46 21.18 15.80
C PRO A 272 -6.03 22.65 15.68
N SER A 273 -6.40 23.32 14.60
CA SER A 273 -6.20 24.76 14.41
C SER A 273 -7.39 25.41 13.70
N GLY A 274 -7.61 26.69 14.00
CA GLY A 274 -8.57 27.55 13.31
C GLY A 274 -7.97 28.94 13.13
N GLY A 275 -7.86 29.40 11.89
CA GLY A 275 -7.41 30.75 11.53
C GLY A 275 -8.57 31.58 11.02
N GLY A 276 -8.81 32.75 11.63
CA GLY A 276 -9.76 33.78 11.16
C GLY A 276 -9.04 35.04 10.67
N SER A 277 -9.73 35.85 9.86
CA SER A 277 -9.24 37.13 9.34
C SER A 277 -8.73 38.10 10.43
N PRO A 278 -7.81 39.04 10.10
CA PRO A 278 -7.21 39.95 11.09
C PRO A 278 -8.31 40.78 11.75
N GLY A 279 -8.61 40.50 13.02
CA GLY A 279 -9.67 41.15 13.79
C GLY A 279 -10.49 40.22 14.68
N SER A 280 -10.35 38.90 14.52
CA SER A 280 -10.91 37.91 15.46
C SER A 280 -9.77 37.23 16.22
N THR A 281 -9.78 37.34 17.55
CA THR A 281 -8.82 36.67 18.41
C THR A 281 -8.92 35.15 18.19
N PRO A 282 -7.81 34.45 17.89
CA PRO A 282 -7.86 33.00 17.78
C PRO A 282 -8.25 32.44 19.14
N THR A 283 -9.42 31.81 19.21
CA THR A 283 -9.80 30.98 20.34
C THR A 283 -9.06 29.66 20.17
N SER A 284 -7.92 29.51 20.87
CA SER A 284 -7.37 28.18 21.10
C SER A 284 -8.40 27.39 21.91
N VAL A 285 -9.08 26.44 21.28
CA VAL A 285 -9.77 25.39 22.02
C VAL A 285 -8.69 24.58 22.73
N GLY A 286 -8.62 24.77 24.05
CA GLY A 286 -7.59 24.22 24.90
C GLY A 286 -7.41 22.72 24.70
N THR A 287 -6.15 22.31 24.58
CA THR A 287 -5.71 20.92 24.73
C THR A 287 -6.27 20.37 26.04
N PHE A 288 -7.29 19.50 25.96
CA PHE A 288 -7.63 18.63 27.08
C PHE A 288 -6.47 17.65 27.26
N GLY A 289 -5.71 17.88 28.33
CA GLY A 289 -4.55 17.07 28.69
C GLY A 289 -4.92 15.61 28.94
N LEU A 290 -4.20 14.72 28.27
CA LEU A 290 -3.81 13.45 28.88
C LEU A 290 -2.41 13.70 29.48
N THR A 291 -2.39 14.16 30.72
CA THR A 291 -1.16 14.34 31.48
C THR A 291 -0.57 12.98 31.86
N SER A 292 0.65 12.69 31.42
CA SER A 292 1.76 12.32 32.33
C SER A 292 3.11 12.29 31.63
N PRO A 293 4.21 12.56 32.37
CA PRO A 293 5.35 13.31 31.85
C PRO A 293 6.57 12.42 31.59
N LEU A 294 7.33 12.69 30.53
CA LEU A 294 8.78 12.50 30.57
C LEU A 294 9.47 13.60 29.76
N ALA A 295 10.41 14.25 30.45
CA ALA A 295 11.20 15.36 29.98
C ALA A 295 11.94 15.02 28.69
N ALA A 296 11.93 15.96 27.75
CA ALA A 296 12.82 15.97 26.60
C ALA A 296 14.27 16.09 27.08
N ALA A 297 15.04 15.01 26.98
CA ALA A 297 16.49 15.11 26.91
C ALA A 297 16.87 15.22 25.43
N SER A 298 17.46 16.35 25.05
CA SER A 298 18.01 16.60 23.72
C SER A 298 19.05 15.52 23.37
N PRO A 299 18.99 14.88 22.18
CA PRO A 299 20.08 14.01 21.75
C PRO A 299 21.28 14.88 21.36
N ALA A 300 22.30 14.90 22.23
CA ALA A 300 23.62 15.39 21.88
C ALA A 300 24.25 14.45 20.84
N ALA A 301 24.72 15.02 19.74
CA ALA A 301 25.44 14.30 18.70
C ALA A 301 26.71 13.64 19.28
N ALA A 302 26.78 12.31 19.21
CA ALA A 302 28.01 11.57 19.51
C ALA A 302 28.80 11.37 18.21
N ALA A 303 30.00 11.97 18.16
CA ALA A 303 30.99 11.78 17.11
C ALA A 303 31.61 10.36 17.17
N PRO A 304 32.13 9.83 16.05
CA PRO A 304 32.69 8.47 15.98
C PRO A 304 34.14 8.44 16.46
N THR A 305 34.52 7.40 17.22
CA THR A 305 35.92 7.08 17.52
C THR A 305 36.18 5.55 17.47
N PRO A 306 37.41 5.13 17.16
CA PRO A 306 37.69 3.98 16.29
C PRO A 306 38.01 2.66 17.02
N ALA A 307 38.05 1.60 16.21
CA ALA A 307 38.41 0.23 16.56
C ALA A 307 39.78 0.09 17.26
N ALA A 308 39.84 -0.80 18.25
CA ALA A 308 41.07 -1.42 18.72
C ALA A 308 40.85 -2.94 18.90
N ALA A 309 41.68 -3.71 18.21
CA ALA A 309 41.78 -5.16 18.31
C ALA A 309 42.82 -5.56 19.38
N ALA A 310 42.55 -6.65 20.12
CA ALA A 310 43.48 -7.74 20.47
C ALA A 310 43.11 -8.44 21.81
N GLY A 311 43.13 -9.78 21.82
CA GLY A 311 43.35 -10.57 23.05
C GLY A 311 42.47 -11.80 23.25
N VAL A 312 43.06 -12.99 23.14
CA VAL A 312 42.47 -14.36 23.09
C VAL A 312 42.18 -14.96 24.52
N PRO A 313 41.74 -16.24 24.71
CA PRO A 313 40.57 -16.61 25.51
C PRO A 313 40.90 -17.20 26.91
N LEU A 314 39.92 -17.30 27.81
CA LEU A 314 40.04 -18.11 29.04
C LEU A 314 39.01 -19.25 29.08
N GLN A 315 39.56 -20.45 29.25
CA GLN A 315 38.91 -21.75 29.40
C GLN A 315 38.64 -22.02 30.89
N GLY A 316 37.45 -22.49 31.27
CA GLY A 316 37.09 -22.69 32.69
C GLY A 316 35.81 -23.50 32.94
N ASN A 317 35.95 -24.82 32.79
CA ASN A 317 35.13 -25.99 33.18
C ASN A 317 33.90 -25.94 34.13
N ARG A 318 32.93 -26.79 33.71
CA ARG A 318 31.95 -27.66 34.44
C ARG A 318 30.71 -26.97 35.05
N THR A 319 29.48 -27.46 34.88
CA THR A 319 29.00 -28.83 35.19
C THR A 319 27.82 -29.29 34.31
N VAL A 320 27.78 -30.59 34.02
CA VAL A 320 26.69 -31.31 33.34
C VAL A 320 25.71 -31.80 34.40
N GLU A 321 24.44 -31.40 34.33
CA GLU A 321 23.36 -32.11 35.01
C GLU A 321 21.99 -31.76 34.40
N GLY A 322 21.17 -32.78 34.10
CA GLY A 322 19.74 -32.61 33.83
C GLY A 322 19.27 -32.71 32.38
N GLY A 323 19.58 -33.81 31.68
CA GLY A 323 18.92 -34.13 30.41
C GLY A 323 17.42 -34.45 30.61
N PRO A 324 16.49 -33.87 29.82
CA PRO A 324 15.09 -34.29 29.87
C PRO A 324 14.88 -35.60 29.12
N LYS A 325 14.00 -36.42 29.71
CA LYS A 325 13.72 -37.82 29.42
C LYS A 325 13.34 -38.06 27.94
N ARG A 326 13.87 -39.16 27.41
CA ARG A 326 13.64 -39.73 26.07
C ARG A 326 12.15 -40.05 25.87
N SER A 327 11.39 -39.09 25.38
CA SER A 327 10.08 -39.33 24.77
C SER A 327 10.30 -40.00 23.40
N VAL A 328 9.58 -41.09 23.17
CA VAL A 328 9.63 -41.89 21.94
C VAL A 328 9.34 -40.97 20.74
N ARG A 329 10.38 -40.74 19.93
CA ARG A 329 10.32 -39.97 18.68
C ARG A 329 9.33 -40.65 17.74
N LYS A 330 8.16 -40.02 17.52
CA LYS A 330 7.42 -40.24 16.27
C LYS A 330 8.23 -39.60 15.14
N THR A 331 8.62 -40.42 14.17
CA THR A 331 9.31 -39.99 12.95
C THR A 331 8.44 -38.98 12.20
N PHE A 332 8.92 -37.74 12.07
CA PHE A 332 8.40 -36.79 11.09
C PHE A 332 8.69 -37.35 9.69
N GLY A 333 7.63 -37.69 8.94
CA GLY A 333 7.75 -38.28 7.59
C GLY A 333 6.75 -39.37 7.23
N GLN A 334 5.84 -39.80 8.13
CA GLN A 334 4.73 -40.66 7.72
C GLN A 334 3.60 -39.84 7.09
N THR A 335 3.71 -39.62 5.79
CA THR A 335 2.56 -39.29 4.94
C THR A 335 1.66 -40.52 4.86
N LYS A 336 0.47 -40.44 5.45
CA LYS A 336 -0.65 -41.29 5.00
C LYS A 336 -0.91 -40.89 3.55
N THR A 337 -0.63 -41.76 2.60
CA THR A 337 -1.10 -41.65 1.23
C THR A 337 -2.63 -41.83 1.23
N PRO A 338 -3.42 -40.82 0.86
CA PRO A 338 -4.78 -41.06 0.44
C PRO A 338 -4.69 -41.75 -0.92
N ALA A 339 -5.11 -43.02 -1.01
CA ALA A 339 -5.35 -43.66 -2.28
C ALA A 339 -6.54 -42.95 -2.94
N GLY A 340 -6.24 -42.12 -3.94
CA GLY A 340 -7.23 -41.40 -4.74
C GLY A 340 -6.52 -40.43 -5.67
N SER A 341 -6.64 -40.68 -6.98
CA SER A 341 -6.06 -39.84 -8.03
C SER A 341 -6.50 -38.37 -7.86
N PRO A 342 -5.57 -37.38 -7.85
CA PRO A 342 -5.98 -35.98 -7.91
C PRO A 342 -6.49 -35.67 -9.32
N PRO A 343 -7.65 -35.02 -9.49
CA PRO A 343 -8.06 -34.50 -10.78
C PRO A 343 -7.09 -33.39 -11.20
N VAL A 344 -6.73 -33.39 -12.48
CA VAL A 344 -5.95 -32.35 -13.14
C VAL A 344 -6.68 -31.01 -12.96
N LEU A 345 -6.21 -30.17 -12.03
CA LEU A 345 -6.61 -28.78 -11.89
C LEU A 345 -5.77 -27.92 -12.84
N ASP A 346 -6.08 -28.01 -14.13
CA ASP A 346 -5.50 -27.14 -15.16
C ASP A 346 -6.60 -26.39 -15.92
N GLN A 347 -7.50 -25.74 -15.17
CA GLN A 347 -8.46 -24.78 -15.70
C GLN A 347 -8.94 -23.86 -14.59
N LEU A 348 -8.66 -22.56 -14.72
CA LEU A 348 -9.33 -21.53 -13.94
C LEU A 348 -10.84 -21.66 -14.13
N PRO A 349 -11.66 -21.50 -13.08
CA PRO A 349 -13.07 -21.94 -13.03
C PRO A 349 -14.03 -21.22 -13.99
N TYR A 350 -13.55 -20.29 -14.82
CA TYR A 350 -14.36 -19.57 -15.79
C TYR A 350 -13.59 -19.34 -17.09
N THR A 351 -13.43 -20.38 -17.92
CA THR A 351 -13.03 -20.18 -19.32
C THR A 351 -14.25 -19.78 -20.16
N GLY A 352 -14.06 -18.77 -21.03
CA GLY A 352 -14.95 -18.38 -22.12
C GLY A 352 -16.42 -18.16 -21.74
N LEU A 353 -17.21 -19.25 -21.77
CA LEU A 353 -18.66 -19.23 -21.58
C LEU A 353 -19.07 -18.94 -20.14
N GLY A 354 -18.33 -19.44 -19.14
CA GLY A 354 -18.66 -19.24 -17.72
C GLY A 354 -18.51 -17.78 -17.29
N LEU A 355 -17.48 -17.11 -17.78
CA LEU A 355 -17.28 -15.67 -17.60
C LEU A 355 -18.37 -14.86 -18.33
N LEU A 356 -18.69 -15.25 -19.56
CA LEU A 356 -19.73 -14.59 -20.35
C LEU A 356 -21.10 -14.68 -19.67
N LEU A 357 -21.44 -15.83 -19.09
CA LEU A 357 -22.68 -16.01 -18.32
C LEU A 357 -22.71 -15.16 -17.05
N PHE A 358 -21.58 -15.04 -16.32
CA PHE A 358 -21.49 -14.15 -15.16
C PHE A 358 -21.64 -12.67 -15.53
N VAL A 359 -21.05 -12.26 -16.65
CA VAL A 359 -21.17 -10.89 -17.17
C VAL A 359 -22.61 -10.60 -17.63
N VAL A 360 -23.25 -11.54 -18.33
CA VAL A 360 -24.65 -11.42 -18.76
C VAL A 360 -25.59 -11.39 -17.55
N LEU A 361 -25.32 -12.19 -16.51
CA LEU A 361 -26.09 -12.18 -15.27
C LEU A 361 -25.93 -10.84 -14.52
N GLY A 362 -24.70 -10.31 -14.43
CA GLY A 362 -24.43 -9.01 -13.83
C GLY A 362 -25.13 -7.86 -14.56
N LEU A 363 -25.12 -7.88 -15.89
CA LEU A 363 -25.85 -6.92 -16.73
C LEU A 363 -27.37 -7.08 -16.59
N GLY A 364 -27.86 -8.31 -16.47
CA GLY A 364 -29.27 -8.62 -16.20
C GLY A 364 -29.74 -8.03 -14.87
N LEU A 365 -28.95 -8.24 -13.80
CA LEU A 365 -29.23 -7.71 -12.47
C LEU A 365 -29.20 -6.18 -12.43
N LEU A 366 -28.23 -5.56 -13.10
CA LEU A 366 -28.14 -4.10 -13.24
C LEU A 366 -29.37 -3.53 -13.98
N ALA A 367 -29.79 -4.17 -15.07
CA ALA A 367 -30.97 -3.77 -15.82
C ALA A 367 -32.27 -3.92 -15.02
N SER A 368 -32.40 -4.98 -14.20
CA SER A 368 -33.54 -5.14 -13.29
C SER A 368 -33.53 -4.13 -12.13
N GLY A 369 -32.36 -3.75 -11.61
CA GLY A 369 -32.23 -2.73 -10.57
C GLY A 369 -32.57 -1.31 -11.04
N LEU A 370 -32.27 -0.97 -12.30
CA LEU A 370 -32.72 0.28 -12.90
C LEU A 370 -34.22 0.27 -13.24
N GLY A 371 -34.79 -0.91 -13.53
CA GLY A 371 -36.21 -1.07 -13.83
C GLY A 371 -37.13 -0.85 -12.62
N THR A 372 -36.68 -1.21 -11.41
CA THR A 372 -37.46 -0.98 -10.18
C THR A 372 -37.42 0.48 -9.73
N ARG A 373 -36.30 1.19 -9.94
CA ARG A 373 -36.20 2.63 -9.64
C ARG A 373 -37.06 3.52 -10.54
N ALA A 374 -37.33 3.10 -11.77
CA ALA A 374 -38.19 3.84 -12.69
C ALA A 374 -39.71 3.65 -12.45
N ARG A 375 -40.12 2.71 -11.59
CA ARG A 375 -41.54 2.42 -11.29
C ARG A 375 -42.06 2.97 -9.95
N PHE A 376 -41.19 3.52 -9.10
CA PHE A 376 -41.57 4.11 -7.81
C PHE A 376 -41.25 5.62 -7.70
N GLY A 377 -41.01 6.28 -8.83
CA GLY A 377 -40.75 7.72 -8.91
C GLY A 377 -41.73 8.42 -9.84
N THR A 378 -43.00 8.42 -9.46
CA THR A 378 -44.01 9.41 -9.86
C THR A 378 -44.85 9.73 -8.64
#